data_AF-A0A6L6C9D8-F1
#
_entry.id   AF-A0A6L6C9D8-F1
#
_cell.length_a   1.000
_cell.length_b   1.000
_cell.length_c   1.000
_cell.angle_alpha   90.00
_cell.angle_beta   90.00
_cell.angle_gamma   90.00
#
_symmetry.space_group_name_H-M   'P 1'
#
loop_
_entity.id
_entity.type
_entity.pdbx_description
1 polymer ?
#
loop_
_entity_poly.entity_id
_entity_poly.type
_entity_poly.pdbx_seq_one_letter_code
_entity_poly.pdbx_strand_id
1 'polypeptide(L)'
;MAIHNRITELLGIEKPILQAPMGWIARSALASAVSNAGGLGIIETSSGELDNVKREIELMRELTDKPFGVNIAQAFVRDPNIVEFVVANNVKFVTTSAGDPTKYTSALKEAGLTVFHVVPTLSAALKAVDAGVDGLVVEGGEGGGFKNPRDVSTMVLLPLVCSHVNVPVIAAGGITDGASMAAAFALGAEGVQMGTRMVAAAESPVHQNWKNAIVEGAETDTVFLNRFSRPALRALRTERTTRLEHEDSVSMMEFGAVKDLYFGGDLEASIALGGQVMGRITAVEPVATILDRTMREFDDVMRSLHTKYGA
;
A
#
# COMPACT_ATOMS: atom_id res chain seq x y z
N MET A 1 20.16 -1.51 12.03
CA MET A 1 19.89 -2.70 12.85
C MET A 1 18.93 -3.63 12.12
N ALA A 2 19.05 -4.96 12.24
CA ALA A 2 18.01 -5.88 11.76
C ALA A 2 16.82 -5.84 12.72
N ILE A 3 15.60 -5.74 12.19
CA ILE A 3 14.38 -5.76 13.01
C ILE A 3 13.86 -7.19 13.00
N HIS A 4 13.70 -7.78 14.19
CA HIS A 4 13.11 -9.11 14.36
C HIS A 4 11.80 -8.96 15.14
N ASN A 5 10.67 -9.09 14.44
CA ASN A 5 9.33 -9.02 15.00
C ASN A 5 8.36 -9.94 14.24
N ARG A 6 7.08 -9.92 14.64
CA ARG A 6 6.05 -10.80 14.09
C ARG A 6 5.83 -10.60 12.58
N ILE A 7 6.00 -9.38 12.07
CA ILE A 7 5.87 -9.10 10.63
C ILE A 7 7.03 -9.73 9.85
N THR A 8 8.27 -9.55 10.29
CA THR A 8 9.43 -10.16 9.61
C THR A 8 9.38 -11.69 9.68
N GLU A 9 8.90 -12.25 10.79
CA GLU A 9 8.76 -13.70 10.97
C GLU A 9 7.64 -14.30 10.11
N LEU A 10 6.43 -13.74 10.16
CA LEU A 10 5.28 -14.24 9.40
C LEU A 10 5.48 -14.15 7.88
N LEU A 11 6.21 -13.13 7.42
CA LEU A 11 6.37 -12.85 5.99
C LEU A 11 7.71 -13.35 5.44
N GLY A 12 8.66 -13.72 6.30
CA GLY A 12 9.99 -14.18 5.88
C GLY A 12 10.84 -13.07 5.23
N ILE A 13 10.64 -11.81 5.64
CA ILE A 13 11.32 -10.64 5.08
C ILE A 13 12.33 -10.04 6.05
N GLU A 14 13.33 -9.33 5.51
CA GLU A 14 14.43 -8.75 6.28
C GLU A 14 14.09 -7.36 6.82
N LYS A 15 13.31 -6.59 6.05
CA LYS A 15 12.88 -5.23 6.36
C LYS A 15 11.36 -5.25 6.44
N PRO A 16 10.73 -4.81 7.56
CA PRO A 16 9.26 -4.78 7.69
C PRO A 16 8.66 -3.61 6.90
N ILE A 17 8.97 -3.54 5.61
CA ILE A 17 8.57 -2.53 4.65
C ILE A 17 7.89 -3.25 3.48
N LEU A 18 6.63 -2.93 3.27
CA LEU A 18 5.79 -3.46 2.21
C LEU A 18 5.59 -2.39 1.14
N GLN A 19 5.49 -2.82 -0.11
CA GLN A 19 5.02 -1.97 -1.20
C GLN A 19 3.50 -2.13 -1.35
N ALA A 20 2.77 -1.01 -1.42
CA ALA A 20 1.31 -1.03 -1.50
C ALA A 20 0.82 -1.61 -2.84
N PRO A 21 -0.18 -2.50 -2.87
CA PRO A 21 -0.67 -3.10 -4.11
C PRO A 21 -1.48 -2.09 -4.94
N MET A 22 -0.84 -1.57 -5.99
CA MET A 22 -1.37 -0.52 -6.86
C MET A 22 -1.70 -1.11 -8.24
N GLY A 23 -2.96 -1.04 -8.67
CA GLY A 23 -3.42 -1.66 -9.93
C GLY A 23 -2.59 -1.23 -11.14
N TRP A 24 -2.29 -2.15 -12.06
CA TRP A 24 -1.35 -2.00 -13.20
C TRP A 24 0.11 -1.63 -12.86
N ILE A 25 0.39 -1.10 -11.67
CA ILE A 25 1.71 -0.59 -11.27
C ILE A 25 2.50 -1.66 -10.52
N ALA A 26 1.86 -2.29 -9.54
CA ALA A 26 2.44 -3.28 -8.64
C ALA A 26 2.50 -4.65 -9.30
N ARG A 27 3.32 -4.76 -10.33
CA ARG A 27 3.57 -5.98 -11.11
C ARG A 27 5.01 -6.45 -10.90
N SER A 28 5.44 -7.48 -11.64
CA SER A 28 6.69 -8.20 -11.35
C SER A 28 7.91 -7.29 -11.27
N ALA A 29 8.03 -6.27 -12.13
CA ALA A 29 9.14 -5.31 -12.11
C ALA A 29 9.29 -4.60 -10.75
N LEU A 30 8.23 -3.97 -10.23
CA LEU A 30 8.27 -3.26 -8.95
C LEU A 30 8.30 -4.23 -7.76
N ALA A 31 7.47 -5.28 -7.79
CA ALA A 31 7.35 -6.21 -6.68
C ALA A 31 8.63 -7.03 -6.46
N SER A 32 9.30 -7.47 -7.55
CA SER A 32 10.59 -8.18 -7.43
C SER A 32 11.69 -7.27 -6.91
N ALA A 33 11.74 -6.00 -7.35
CA ALA A 33 12.71 -5.03 -6.82
C ALA A 33 12.56 -4.83 -5.30
N VAL A 34 11.33 -4.74 -4.80
CA VAL A 34 11.04 -4.63 -3.36
C VAL A 34 11.44 -5.90 -2.61
N SER A 35 11.10 -7.06 -3.16
CA SER A 35 11.41 -8.36 -2.54
C SER A 35 12.93 -8.61 -2.50
N ASN A 36 13.65 -8.33 -3.59
CA ASN A 36 15.10 -8.41 -3.68
C ASN A 36 15.81 -7.41 -2.77
N ALA A 37 15.20 -6.26 -2.49
CA ALA A 37 15.68 -5.29 -1.51
C ALA A 37 15.41 -5.69 -0.05
N GLY A 38 14.84 -6.87 0.21
CA GLY A 38 14.56 -7.40 1.54
C GLY A 38 13.24 -6.94 2.15
N GLY A 39 12.43 -6.16 1.43
CA GLY A 39 11.04 -5.88 1.80
C GLY A 39 10.08 -6.94 1.26
N LEU A 40 8.79 -6.62 1.21
CA LEU A 40 7.79 -7.48 0.58
C LEU A 40 7.15 -6.79 -0.62
N GLY A 41 7.37 -7.33 -1.81
CA GLY A 41 6.60 -6.96 -3.00
C GLY A 41 5.20 -7.58 -2.95
N ILE A 42 4.19 -6.84 -3.41
CA ILE A 42 2.81 -7.33 -3.47
C ILE A 42 2.25 -7.13 -4.88
N ILE A 43 1.93 -8.23 -5.56
CA ILE A 43 1.32 -8.20 -6.89
C ILE A 43 -0.15 -7.78 -6.79
N GLU A 44 -0.57 -6.85 -7.65
CA GLU A 44 -1.95 -6.40 -7.77
C GLU A 44 -2.84 -7.40 -8.52
N THR A 45 -4.14 -7.43 -8.17
CA THR A 45 -5.20 -8.04 -8.99
C THR A 45 -6.29 -7.04 -9.38
N SER A 46 -6.17 -5.78 -8.93
CA SER A 46 -7.22 -4.76 -9.05
C SER A 46 -7.42 -4.27 -10.48
N SER A 47 -6.47 -4.53 -11.38
CA SER A 47 -6.65 -4.33 -12.83
C SER A 47 -7.70 -5.25 -13.45
N GLY A 48 -8.01 -6.38 -12.82
CA GLY A 48 -8.89 -7.41 -13.36
C GLY A 48 -8.30 -8.22 -14.54
N GLU A 49 -7.07 -7.92 -14.96
CA GLU A 49 -6.38 -8.61 -16.06
C GLU A 49 -5.73 -9.92 -15.55
N LEU A 50 -6.52 -10.87 -15.03
CA LEU A 50 -6.00 -12.03 -14.29
C LEU A 50 -5.03 -12.92 -15.10
N ASP A 51 -5.22 -13.03 -16.41
CA ASP A 51 -4.26 -13.74 -17.29
C ASP A 51 -2.90 -13.02 -17.35
N ASN A 52 -2.90 -11.68 -17.30
CA ASN A 52 -1.67 -10.89 -17.20
C ASN A 52 -1.06 -11.05 -15.81
N VAL A 53 -1.88 -10.94 -14.75
CA VAL A 53 -1.43 -11.10 -13.37
C VAL A 53 -0.81 -12.48 -13.14
N LYS A 54 -1.36 -13.54 -13.74
CA LYS A 54 -0.77 -14.88 -13.68
C LYS A 54 0.65 -14.88 -14.24
N ARG A 55 0.85 -14.30 -15.41
CA ARG A 55 2.18 -14.17 -16.04
C ARG A 55 3.13 -13.35 -15.17
N GLU A 56 2.65 -12.28 -14.54
CA GLU A 56 3.45 -11.49 -13.59
C GLU A 56 3.87 -12.32 -12.36
N ILE A 57 2.99 -13.19 -11.84
CA ILE A 57 3.32 -14.10 -10.73
C ILE A 57 4.33 -15.17 -11.16
N GLU A 58 4.23 -15.68 -12.39
CA GLU A 58 5.22 -16.59 -12.96
C GLU A 58 6.59 -15.91 -13.09
N LEU A 59 6.62 -14.68 -13.64
CA LEU A 59 7.84 -13.86 -13.76
C LEU A 59 8.47 -13.54 -12.40
N MET A 60 7.68 -13.33 -11.34
CA MET A 60 8.23 -13.13 -9.99
C MET A 60 9.17 -14.27 -9.58
N ARG A 61 8.87 -15.51 -9.95
CA ARG A 61 9.71 -16.68 -9.62
C ARG A 61 11.01 -16.74 -10.43
N GLU A 62 11.07 -16.04 -11.56
CA GLU A 62 12.29 -15.88 -12.36
C GLU A 62 13.14 -14.71 -11.84
N LEU A 63 12.50 -13.65 -11.35
CA LEU A 63 13.15 -12.41 -10.93
C LEU A 63 13.60 -12.39 -9.46
N THR A 64 13.05 -13.27 -8.61
CA THR A 64 13.40 -13.34 -7.20
C THR A 64 13.15 -14.72 -6.60
N ASP A 65 14.01 -15.10 -5.65
CA ASP A 65 13.81 -16.23 -4.74
C ASP A 65 13.21 -15.78 -3.39
N LYS A 66 13.00 -14.47 -3.19
CA LYS A 66 12.49 -13.87 -1.96
C LYS A 66 10.95 -13.93 -1.90
N PRO A 67 10.36 -13.88 -0.69
CA PRO A 67 8.91 -13.88 -0.53
C PRO A 67 8.23 -12.68 -1.20
N PHE A 68 7.05 -12.92 -1.76
CA PHE A 68 6.15 -11.88 -2.24
C PHE A 68 4.70 -12.26 -1.94
N GLY A 69 3.80 -11.27 -2.01
CA GLY A 69 2.37 -11.46 -1.80
C GLY A 69 1.52 -11.14 -3.02
N VAL A 70 0.22 -11.35 -2.88
CA VAL A 70 -0.82 -10.87 -3.80
C VAL A 70 -1.86 -10.07 -3.03
N ASN A 71 -2.43 -9.05 -3.66
CA ASN A 71 -3.59 -8.35 -3.14
C ASN A 71 -4.86 -8.78 -3.84
N ILE A 72 -5.94 -8.98 -3.10
CA ILE A 72 -7.32 -9.13 -3.60
C ILE A 72 -8.11 -7.87 -3.25
N ALA A 73 -8.24 -6.96 -4.21
CA ALA A 73 -9.06 -5.76 -4.07
C ALA A 73 -10.53 -6.10 -4.38
N GLN A 74 -11.30 -6.43 -3.35
CA GLN A 74 -12.58 -7.15 -3.50
C GLN A 74 -13.64 -6.40 -4.32
N ALA A 75 -13.66 -5.06 -4.28
CA ALA A 75 -14.57 -4.25 -5.09
C ALA A 75 -14.22 -4.21 -6.59
N PHE A 76 -12.97 -4.54 -6.94
CA PHE A 76 -12.45 -4.42 -8.32
C PHE A 76 -12.22 -5.79 -8.98
N VAL A 77 -12.02 -6.83 -8.18
CA VAL A 77 -11.95 -8.20 -8.67
C VAL A 77 -13.36 -8.79 -8.78
N ARG A 78 -13.76 -9.11 -10.02
CA ARG A 78 -15.07 -9.70 -10.33
C ARG A 78 -15.06 -11.22 -10.47
N ASP A 79 -13.87 -11.82 -10.56
CA ASP A 79 -13.74 -13.27 -10.73
C ASP A 79 -14.19 -13.99 -9.44
N PRO A 80 -15.20 -14.87 -9.52
CA PRO A 80 -15.64 -15.64 -8.36
C PRO A 80 -14.59 -16.63 -7.87
N ASN A 81 -13.62 -17.01 -8.71
CA ASN A 81 -12.58 -17.99 -8.42
C ASN A 81 -11.24 -17.35 -8.02
N ILE A 82 -11.26 -16.10 -7.53
CA ILE A 82 -10.02 -15.37 -7.20
C ILE A 82 -9.21 -16.08 -6.10
N VAL A 83 -9.87 -16.77 -5.18
CA VAL A 83 -9.18 -17.51 -4.11
C VAL A 83 -8.42 -18.70 -4.72
N GLU A 84 -9.07 -19.47 -5.56
CA GLU A 84 -8.49 -20.60 -6.30
C GLU A 84 -7.33 -20.15 -7.19
N PHE A 85 -7.48 -19.00 -7.85
CA PHE A 85 -6.41 -18.37 -8.63
C PHE A 85 -5.17 -18.13 -7.78
N VAL A 86 -5.31 -17.54 -6.59
CA VAL A 86 -4.17 -17.25 -5.71
C VAL A 86 -3.52 -18.55 -5.20
N VAL A 87 -4.34 -19.51 -4.78
CA VAL A 87 -3.88 -20.83 -4.29
C VAL A 87 -3.11 -21.58 -5.37
N ALA A 88 -3.65 -21.65 -6.59
CA ALA A 88 -3.04 -22.34 -7.73
C ALA A 88 -1.68 -21.74 -8.12
N ASN A 89 -1.45 -20.46 -7.82
CA ASN A 89 -0.20 -19.77 -8.08
C ASN A 89 0.79 -19.80 -6.90
N ASN A 90 0.58 -20.69 -5.90
CA ASN A 90 1.49 -20.97 -4.78
C ASN A 90 1.96 -19.72 -4.00
N VAL A 91 1.09 -18.70 -3.91
CA VAL A 91 1.33 -17.51 -3.09
C VAL A 91 1.13 -17.87 -1.62
N LYS A 92 1.95 -17.29 -0.72
CA LYS A 92 1.89 -17.57 0.73
C LYS A 92 1.27 -16.44 1.54
N PHE A 93 1.36 -15.21 1.05
CA PHE A 93 0.84 -14.02 1.72
C PHE A 93 -0.19 -13.31 0.86
N VAL A 94 -1.34 -12.99 1.45
CA VAL A 94 -2.42 -12.25 0.79
C VAL A 94 -2.81 -11.05 1.62
N THR A 95 -2.92 -9.90 0.96
CA THR A 95 -3.70 -8.78 1.49
C THR A 95 -5.07 -8.75 0.84
N THR A 96 -6.12 -8.52 1.60
CA THR A 96 -7.46 -8.22 1.06
C THR A 96 -7.79 -6.77 1.36
N SER A 97 -8.51 -6.10 0.45
CA SER A 97 -8.84 -4.67 0.60
C SER A 97 -10.17 -4.33 -0.10
N ALA A 98 -10.68 -3.12 0.15
CA ALA A 98 -11.87 -2.57 -0.51
C ALA A 98 -13.08 -3.52 -0.49
N GLY A 99 -13.39 -4.13 0.65
CA GLY A 99 -14.50 -5.07 0.78
C GLY A 99 -14.70 -5.59 2.20
N ASP A 100 -15.46 -6.68 2.31
CA ASP A 100 -15.77 -7.31 3.59
C ASP A 100 -14.68 -8.34 3.95
N PRO A 101 -14.01 -8.23 5.11
CA PRO A 101 -13.00 -9.21 5.50
C PRO A 101 -13.56 -10.64 5.59
N THR A 102 -14.85 -10.85 5.81
CA THR A 102 -15.42 -12.21 5.93
C THR A 102 -15.54 -12.93 4.59
N LYS A 103 -15.45 -12.21 3.45
CA LYS A 103 -15.76 -12.77 2.12
C LYS A 103 -14.80 -13.88 1.69
N TYR A 104 -13.49 -13.69 1.92
CA TYR A 104 -12.45 -14.60 1.43
C TYR A 104 -11.53 -15.15 2.53
N THR A 105 -11.58 -14.60 3.74
CA THR A 105 -10.60 -14.94 4.79
C THR A 105 -10.66 -16.42 5.16
N SER A 106 -11.84 -17.00 5.43
CA SER A 106 -11.94 -18.44 5.79
C SER A 106 -11.31 -19.34 4.72
N ALA A 107 -11.69 -19.17 3.46
CA ALA A 107 -11.18 -19.99 2.36
C ALA A 107 -9.66 -19.83 2.16
N LEU A 108 -9.13 -18.60 2.26
CA LEU A 108 -7.68 -18.36 2.18
C LEU A 108 -6.92 -18.99 3.35
N LYS A 109 -7.49 -18.91 4.57
CA LYS A 109 -6.92 -19.51 5.78
C LYS A 109 -6.94 -21.04 5.72
N GLU A 110 -8.04 -21.64 5.26
CA GLU A 110 -8.17 -23.09 5.05
C GLU A 110 -7.16 -23.62 4.02
N ALA A 111 -6.80 -22.81 3.03
CA ALA A 111 -5.73 -23.11 2.07
C ALA A 111 -4.31 -22.86 2.62
N GLY A 112 -4.17 -22.44 3.88
CA GLY A 112 -2.89 -22.26 4.56
C GLY A 112 -2.16 -20.97 4.24
N LEU A 113 -2.85 -19.94 3.72
CA LEU A 113 -2.25 -18.63 3.45
C LEU A 113 -2.22 -17.75 4.71
N THR A 114 -1.22 -16.90 4.79
CA THR A 114 -1.19 -15.76 5.72
C THR A 114 -2.03 -14.63 5.14
N VAL A 115 -3.06 -14.19 5.86
CA VAL A 115 -4.06 -13.23 5.37
C VAL A 115 -4.03 -11.97 6.20
N PHE A 116 -3.78 -10.84 5.55
CA PHE A 116 -3.92 -9.50 6.14
C PHE A 116 -5.08 -8.76 5.49
N HIS A 117 -5.76 -7.89 6.23
CA HIS A 117 -6.83 -7.04 5.68
C HIS A 117 -6.53 -5.56 5.87
N VAL A 118 -6.78 -4.76 4.83
CA VAL A 118 -6.63 -3.31 4.86
C VAL A 118 -7.86 -2.68 5.52
N VAL A 119 -7.67 -1.90 6.59
CA VAL A 119 -8.75 -1.34 7.40
C VAL A 119 -8.60 0.17 7.60
N PRO A 120 -9.66 0.97 7.33
CA PRO A 120 -9.62 2.42 7.50
C PRO A 120 -10.32 2.90 8.79
N THR A 121 -10.80 2.00 9.65
CA THR A 121 -11.49 2.32 10.91
C THR A 121 -11.26 1.24 11.96
N LEU A 122 -11.44 1.58 13.24
CA LEU A 122 -11.43 0.59 14.33
C LEU A 122 -12.51 -0.48 14.15
N SER A 123 -13.73 -0.10 13.76
CA SER A 123 -14.81 -1.07 13.55
C SER A 123 -14.47 -2.10 12.45
N ALA A 124 -13.84 -1.66 11.36
CA ALA A 124 -13.36 -2.56 10.32
C ALA A 124 -12.21 -3.45 10.80
N ALA A 125 -11.30 -2.91 11.63
CA ALA A 125 -10.21 -3.66 12.26
C ALA A 125 -10.74 -4.81 13.14
N LEU A 126 -11.67 -4.51 14.05
CA LEU A 126 -12.29 -5.51 14.92
C LEU A 126 -13.01 -6.59 14.10
N LYS A 127 -13.80 -6.19 13.08
CA LYS A 127 -14.46 -7.13 12.18
C LYS A 127 -13.47 -8.03 11.43
N ALA A 128 -12.33 -7.49 11.00
CA ALA A 128 -11.31 -8.28 10.33
C ALA A 128 -10.64 -9.29 11.27
N VAL A 129 -10.35 -8.90 12.51
CA VAL A 129 -9.84 -9.80 13.55
C VAL A 129 -10.86 -10.92 13.84
N ASP A 130 -12.14 -10.58 13.99
CA ASP A 130 -13.21 -11.58 14.19
C ASP A 130 -13.35 -12.54 13.00
N ALA A 131 -12.99 -12.09 11.78
CA ALA A 131 -12.95 -12.92 10.59
C ALA A 131 -11.74 -13.87 10.53
N GLY A 132 -10.78 -13.75 11.45
CA GLY A 132 -9.64 -14.66 11.57
C GLY A 132 -8.41 -14.29 10.72
N VAL A 133 -8.22 -13.00 10.40
CA VAL A 133 -6.98 -12.54 9.73
C VAL A 133 -5.76 -12.68 10.65
N ASP A 134 -4.59 -12.88 10.04
CA ASP A 134 -3.30 -12.97 10.75
C ASP A 134 -2.72 -11.61 11.11
N GLY A 135 -3.20 -10.54 10.49
CA GLY A 135 -2.73 -9.19 10.71
C GLY A 135 -3.54 -8.14 9.96
N LEU A 136 -3.21 -6.89 10.21
CA LEU A 136 -3.92 -5.75 9.65
C LEU A 136 -2.97 -4.81 8.91
N VAL A 137 -3.48 -4.20 7.85
CA VAL A 137 -2.87 -2.99 7.27
C VAL A 137 -3.79 -1.83 7.66
N VAL A 138 -3.35 -1.00 8.61
CA VAL A 138 -4.15 0.14 9.10
C VAL A 138 -3.79 1.35 8.26
N GLU A 139 -4.76 1.86 7.49
CA GLU A 139 -4.50 2.89 6.48
C GLU A 139 -5.18 4.22 6.80
N GLY A 140 -4.38 5.27 7.00
CA GLY A 140 -4.85 6.63 7.23
C GLY A 140 -5.28 7.38 5.96
N GLY A 141 -6.04 8.45 6.17
CA GLY A 141 -6.64 9.32 5.15
C GLY A 141 -5.64 10.08 4.26
N GLU A 142 -4.42 10.26 4.73
CA GLU A 142 -3.32 10.93 4.02
C GLU A 142 -2.72 10.06 2.89
N GLY A 143 -2.96 8.75 2.91
CA GLY A 143 -2.50 7.83 1.87
C GLY A 143 -3.22 8.04 0.54
N GLY A 144 -2.55 7.71 -0.57
CA GLY A 144 -3.16 7.76 -1.90
C GLY A 144 -4.12 6.59 -2.17
N GLY A 145 -4.96 6.71 -3.19
CA GLY A 145 -5.88 5.65 -3.59
C GLY A 145 -7.23 5.72 -2.87
N PHE A 146 -7.98 4.63 -2.89
CA PHE A 146 -9.33 4.58 -2.29
C PHE A 146 -9.28 4.68 -0.77
N LYS A 147 -10.16 5.52 -0.19
CA LYS A 147 -10.22 5.83 1.24
C LYS A 147 -11.63 5.68 1.79
N ASN A 148 -11.72 5.69 3.12
CA ASN A 148 -13.00 5.94 3.79
C ASN A 148 -13.39 7.41 3.58
N PRO A 149 -14.62 7.72 3.12
CA PRO A 149 -15.06 9.11 2.94
C PRO A 149 -15.01 9.97 4.21
N ARG A 150 -15.10 9.33 5.38
CA ARG A 150 -14.83 9.94 6.69
C ARG A 150 -13.45 9.49 7.14
N ASP A 151 -12.44 10.17 6.62
CA ASP A 151 -11.06 9.80 6.83
C ASP A 151 -10.59 10.09 8.26
N VAL A 152 -9.63 9.29 8.71
CA VAL A 152 -8.93 9.45 9.98
C VAL A 152 -7.44 9.39 9.66
N SER A 153 -6.64 10.30 10.22
CA SER A 153 -5.20 10.30 9.96
C SER A 153 -4.51 9.10 10.60
N THR A 154 -3.38 8.65 10.04
CA THR A 154 -2.59 7.54 10.61
C THR A 154 -2.19 7.83 12.05
N MET A 155 -1.83 9.08 12.39
CA MET A 155 -1.47 9.49 13.75
C MET A 155 -2.56 9.19 14.79
N VAL A 156 -3.84 9.22 14.39
CA VAL A 156 -4.99 8.93 15.26
C VAL A 156 -5.43 7.47 15.13
N LEU A 157 -5.57 6.98 13.90
CA LEU A 157 -6.15 5.67 13.62
C LEU A 157 -5.23 4.53 14.09
N LEU A 158 -3.92 4.65 13.85
CA LEU A 158 -2.96 3.59 14.13
C LEU A 158 -2.91 3.21 15.62
N PRO A 159 -2.60 4.14 16.56
CA PRO A 159 -2.54 3.78 17.98
C PRO A 159 -3.91 3.37 18.53
N LEU A 160 -5.00 3.91 17.98
CA LEU A 160 -6.35 3.49 18.34
C LEU A 160 -6.59 2.01 17.99
N VAL A 161 -6.22 1.58 16.79
CA VAL A 161 -6.35 0.16 16.40
C VAL A 161 -5.40 -0.71 17.22
N CYS A 162 -4.12 -0.35 17.33
CA CYS A 162 -3.11 -1.14 18.04
C CYS A 162 -3.44 -1.35 19.53
N SER A 163 -4.18 -0.44 20.17
CA SER A 163 -4.63 -0.59 21.57
C SER A 163 -5.83 -1.53 21.75
N HIS A 164 -6.46 -1.99 20.67
CA HIS A 164 -7.67 -2.83 20.70
C HIS A 164 -7.49 -4.20 20.06
N VAL A 165 -6.34 -4.49 19.46
CA VAL A 165 -6.07 -5.75 18.75
C VAL A 165 -4.73 -6.34 19.16
N ASN A 166 -4.63 -7.66 19.11
CA ASN A 166 -3.38 -8.37 19.42
C ASN A 166 -2.64 -8.86 18.17
N VAL A 167 -3.28 -8.87 16.99
CA VAL A 167 -2.63 -9.25 15.73
C VAL A 167 -1.58 -8.21 15.32
N PRO A 168 -0.51 -8.60 14.62
CA PRO A 168 0.48 -7.64 14.13
C PRO A 168 -0.13 -6.65 13.13
N VAL A 169 0.36 -5.40 13.21
CA VAL A 169 -0.18 -4.27 12.44
C VAL A 169 0.91 -3.66 11.56
N ILE A 170 0.54 -3.41 10.30
CA ILE A 170 1.32 -2.66 9.33
C ILE A 170 0.66 -1.29 9.16
N ALA A 171 1.43 -0.22 9.35
CA ALA A 171 0.95 1.14 9.13
C ALA A 171 1.00 1.53 7.66
N ALA A 172 -0.06 2.12 7.12
CA ALA A 172 -0.13 2.63 5.75
C ALA A 172 -0.71 4.05 5.73
N GLY A 173 -0.27 4.86 4.75
CA GLY A 173 -0.62 6.28 4.66
C GLY A 173 0.27 7.16 5.53
N GLY A 174 0.90 8.17 4.92
CA GLY A 174 1.82 9.07 5.63
C GLY A 174 3.26 8.57 5.76
N ILE A 175 3.57 7.34 5.30
CA ILE A 175 4.90 6.74 5.42
C ILE A 175 5.70 6.86 4.11
N THR A 176 6.95 7.33 4.22
CA THR A 176 7.85 7.51 3.06
C THR A 176 9.34 7.34 3.36
N ASP A 177 9.75 7.32 4.63
CA ASP A 177 11.14 7.37 5.07
C ASP A 177 11.33 6.84 6.49
N GLY A 178 12.57 6.85 7.00
CA GLY A 178 12.86 6.26 8.32
C GLY A 178 12.22 6.99 9.49
N ALA A 179 12.05 8.32 9.40
CA ALA A 179 11.39 9.11 10.43
C ALA A 179 9.91 8.77 10.56
N SER A 180 9.20 8.69 9.43
CA SER A 180 7.79 8.27 9.42
C SER A 180 7.63 6.80 9.83
N MET A 181 8.57 5.93 9.46
CA MET A 181 8.61 4.54 9.95
C MET A 181 8.81 4.46 11.47
N ALA A 182 9.74 5.23 12.03
CA ALA A 182 9.98 5.26 13.48
C ALA A 182 8.75 5.76 14.25
N ALA A 183 8.07 6.78 13.72
CA ALA A 183 6.80 7.25 14.27
C ALA A 183 5.73 6.15 14.26
N ALA A 184 5.57 5.41 13.15
CA ALA A 184 4.62 4.31 13.08
C ALA A 184 4.91 3.20 14.11
N PHE A 185 6.19 2.86 14.30
CA PHE A 185 6.60 1.87 15.31
C PHE A 185 6.32 2.36 16.73
N ALA A 186 6.58 3.64 17.02
CA ALA A 186 6.24 4.25 18.29
C ALA A 186 4.72 4.23 18.58
N LEU A 187 3.90 4.25 17.52
CA LEU A 187 2.44 4.14 17.60
C LEU A 187 1.92 2.69 17.65
N GLY A 188 2.82 1.70 17.68
CA GLY A 188 2.48 0.29 17.87
C GLY A 188 2.42 -0.55 16.58
N ALA A 189 2.86 -0.02 15.44
CA ALA A 189 3.05 -0.84 14.24
C ALA A 189 4.30 -1.71 14.34
N GLU A 190 4.29 -2.84 13.63
CA GLU A 190 5.44 -3.74 13.47
C GLU A 190 5.96 -3.76 12.04
N GLY A 191 5.33 -3.00 11.15
CA GLY A 191 5.81 -2.77 9.81
C GLY A 191 5.12 -1.58 9.17
N VAL A 192 5.59 -1.20 7.99
CA VAL A 192 5.03 -0.09 7.24
C VAL A 192 4.77 -0.46 5.79
N GLN A 193 3.79 0.18 5.17
CA GLN A 193 3.48 0.04 3.77
C GLN A 193 3.62 1.40 3.05
N MET A 194 4.35 1.41 1.95
CA MET A 194 4.60 2.59 1.12
C MET A 194 3.89 2.48 -0.23
N GLY A 195 3.06 3.48 -0.56
CA GLY A 195 2.39 3.59 -1.85
C GLY A 195 3.06 4.62 -2.75
N THR A 196 2.79 5.91 -2.53
CA THR A 196 3.28 7.02 -3.37
C THR A 196 4.80 7.04 -3.51
N ARG A 197 5.55 6.70 -2.46
CA ARG A 197 7.01 6.53 -2.54
C ARG A 197 7.44 5.44 -3.54
N MET A 198 6.66 4.37 -3.65
CA MET A 198 6.90 3.28 -4.60
C MET A 198 6.41 3.62 -6.01
N VAL A 199 5.38 4.45 -6.18
CA VAL A 199 5.02 5.02 -7.51
C VAL A 199 6.21 5.79 -8.08
N ALA A 200 6.89 6.59 -7.25
CA ALA A 200 8.05 7.38 -7.62
C ALA A 200 9.40 6.62 -7.51
N ALA A 201 9.40 5.29 -7.43
CA ALA A 201 10.63 4.50 -7.49
C ALA A 201 11.12 4.32 -8.94
N ALA A 202 12.40 4.06 -9.14
CA ALA A 202 12.97 3.86 -10.47
C ALA A 202 12.32 2.68 -11.21
N GLU A 203 12.10 1.58 -10.50
CA GLU A 203 11.54 0.31 -10.98
C GLU A 203 10.01 0.34 -11.16
N SER A 204 9.34 1.41 -10.69
CA SER A 204 7.93 1.62 -10.98
C SER A 204 7.72 1.79 -12.49
N PRO A 205 6.76 1.07 -13.11
CA PRO A 205 6.55 1.11 -14.56
C PRO A 205 5.81 2.36 -15.04
N VAL A 206 5.39 3.25 -14.12
CA VAL A 206 4.65 4.45 -14.50
C VAL A 206 5.52 5.42 -15.29
N HIS A 207 4.88 6.20 -16.15
CA HIS A 207 5.53 7.22 -16.95
C HIS A 207 6.23 8.28 -16.09
N GLN A 208 7.34 8.81 -16.58
CA GLN A 208 8.19 9.75 -15.85
C GLN A 208 7.45 11.02 -15.41
N ASN A 209 6.49 11.50 -16.21
CA ASN A 209 5.67 12.68 -15.87
C ASN A 209 4.94 12.52 -14.52
N TRP A 210 4.41 11.32 -14.23
CA TRP A 210 3.76 11.09 -12.93
C TRP A 210 4.77 11.04 -11.80
N LYS A 211 5.96 10.45 -12.03
CA LYS A 211 7.05 10.50 -11.04
C LYS A 211 7.51 11.93 -10.77
N ASN A 212 7.63 12.76 -11.80
CA ASN A 212 8.00 14.18 -11.68
C ASN A 212 6.93 14.96 -10.90
N ALA A 213 5.65 14.78 -11.19
CA ALA A 213 4.57 15.42 -10.44
C ALA A 213 4.60 15.06 -8.95
N ILE A 214 5.01 13.84 -8.58
CA ILE A 214 5.21 13.47 -7.17
C ILE A 214 6.43 14.18 -6.58
N VAL A 215 7.54 14.22 -7.32
CA VAL A 215 8.82 14.79 -6.84
C VAL A 215 8.77 16.32 -6.71
N GLU A 216 8.03 16.98 -7.59
CA GLU A 216 7.96 18.45 -7.67
C GLU A 216 6.82 19.04 -6.83
N GLY A 217 5.82 18.23 -6.44
CA GLY A 217 4.63 18.73 -5.76
C GLY A 217 4.74 18.81 -4.24
N ALA A 218 3.94 19.70 -3.66
CA ALA A 218 3.85 19.93 -2.23
C ALA A 218 2.89 18.95 -1.54
N GLU A 219 2.92 18.90 -0.20
CA GLU A 219 1.99 18.11 0.61
C GLU A 219 0.50 18.54 0.43
N THR A 220 0.30 19.77 -0.05
CA THR A 220 -1.01 20.37 -0.36
C THR A 220 -1.47 20.14 -1.80
N ASP A 221 -0.63 19.55 -2.66
CA ASP A 221 -0.95 19.24 -4.06
C ASP A 221 -1.67 17.90 -4.23
N THR A 222 -2.51 17.56 -3.26
CA THR A 222 -3.47 16.45 -3.37
C THR A 222 -4.89 16.93 -3.11
N VAL A 223 -5.86 16.20 -3.66
CA VAL A 223 -7.30 16.40 -3.42
C VAL A 223 -7.89 15.18 -2.75
N PHE A 224 -8.96 15.36 -1.98
CA PHE A 224 -9.77 14.26 -1.47
C PHE A 224 -11.12 14.26 -2.19
N LEU A 225 -11.29 13.31 -3.09
CA LEU A 225 -12.44 13.22 -3.98
C LEU A 225 -13.55 12.33 -3.40
N ASN A 226 -14.78 12.63 -3.82
CA ASN A 226 -15.96 11.78 -3.59
C ASN A 226 -16.29 11.57 -2.09
N ARG A 227 -16.16 12.62 -1.26
CA ARG A 227 -16.36 12.56 0.21
C ARG A 227 -17.81 12.24 0.63
N PHE A 228 -18.78 12.49 -0.24
CA PHE A 228 -20.20 12.27 0.05
C PHE A 228 -20.76 10.98 -0.56
N SER A 229 -19.93 10.21 -1.28
CA SER A 229 -20.30 8.92 -1.85
C SER A 229 -19.17 7.88 -1.68
N ARG A 230 -19.30 6.71 -2.30
CA ARG A 230 -18.30 5.64 -2.25
C ARG A 230 -17.96 5.12 -3.65
N PRO A 231 -16.69 4.75 -3.91
CA PRO A 231 -15.55 4.89 -3.01
C PRO A 231 -14.97 6.31 -3.00
N ALA A 232 -14.61 6.82 -1.82
CA ALA A 232 -13.77 8.02 -1.71
C ALA A 232 -12.34 7.71 -2.13
N LEU A 233 -11.57 8.71 -2.53
CA LEU A 233 -10.17 8.52 -2.92
C LEU A 233 -9.32 9.79 -2.80
N ARG A 234 -8.01 9.60 -2.62
CA ARG A 234 -7.01 10.67 -2.65
C ARG A 234 -6.13 10.56 -3.89
N ALA A 235 -5.97 11.70 -4.56
CA ALA A 235 -5.24 11.82 -5.81
C ALA A 235 -4.38 13.09 -5.83
N LEU A 236 -3.42 13.15 -6.75
CA LEU A 236 -2.69 14.37 -7.07
C LEU A 236 -3.64 15.43 -7.60
N ARG A 237 -3.34 16.69 -7.32
CA ARG A 237 -4.07 17.85 -7.83
C ARG A 237 -3.68 18.11 -9.29
N THR A 238 -4.68 18.09 -10.16
CA THR A 238 -4.61 18.42 -11.59
C THR A 238 -5.79 19.32 -11.93
N GLU A 239 -5.91 19.83 -13.16
CA GLU A 239 -7.10 20.59 -13.58
C GLU A 239 -8.36 19.73 -13.49
N ARG A 240 -8.30 18.47 -13.95
CA ARG A 240 -9.38 17.48 -13.78
C ARG A 240 -9.74 17.28 -12.32
N THR A 241 -8.78 16.90 -11.47
CA THR A 241 -9.10 16.53 -10.09
C THR A 241 -9.50 17.73 -9.24
N THR A 242 -9.04 18.95 -9.56
CA THR A 242 -9.53 20.20 -8.95
C THR A 242 -11.01 20.43 -9.24
N ARG A 243 -11.46 20.19 -10.48
CA ARG A 243 -12.90 20.27 -10.80
C ARG A 243 -13.71 19.23 -10.02
N LEU A 244 -13.21 17.99 -9.98
CA LEU A 244 -13.89 16.88 -9.30
C LEU A 244 -13.94 17.03 -7.77
N GLU A 245 -13.04 17.81 -7.15
CA GLU A 245 -13.02 18.05 -5.70
C GLU A 245 -14.29 18.76 -5.21
N HIS A 246 -14.94 19.50 -6.09
CA HIS A 246 -16.17 20.25 -5.80
C HIS A 246 -17.45 19.49 -6.13
N GLU A 247 -17.35 18.27 -6.65
CA GLU A 247 -18.51 17.44 -7.01
C GLU A 247 -18.97 16.58 -5.81
N ASP A 248 -20.29 16.46 -5.62
CA ASP A 248 -20.86 15.61 -4.57
C ASP A 248 -20.62 14.12 -4.83
N SER A 249 -20.51 13.73 -6.10
CA SER A 249 -20.25 12.37 -6.52
C SER A 249 -19.29 12.31 -7.71
N VAL A 250 -18.23 11.52 -7.59
CA VAL A 250 -17.27 11.25 -8.67
C VAL A 250 -17.54 9.88 -9.25
N SER A 251 -17.81 9.82 -10.56
CA SER A 251 -18.07 8.57 -11.28
C SER A 251 -16.77 7.78 -11.47
N MET A 252 -16.85 6.44 -11.40
CA MET A 252 -15.72 5.58 -11.78
C MET A 252 -15.33 5.72 -13.26
N MET A 253 -16.20 6.30 -14.10
CA MET A 253 -15.85 6.64 -15.48
C MET A 253 -14.77 7.73 -15.59
N GLU A 254 -14.51 8.50 -14.52
CA GLU A 254 -13.41 9.48 -14.46
C GLU A 254 -12.03 8.82 -14.44
N PHE A 255 -11.97 7.53 -14.09
CA PHE A 255 -10.80 6.68 -14.31
C PHE A 255 -10.69 6.20 -15.76
N GLY A 256 -11.51 6.71 -16.69
CA GLY A 256 -11.30 6.47 -18.12
C GLY A 256 -9.84 6.77 -18.52
N ALA A 257 -9.34 6.03 -19.51
CA ALA A 257 -7.98 6.21 -20.03
C ALA A 257 -6.83 6.10 -18.98
N VAL A 258 -6.98 5.24 -17.94
CA VAL A 258 -5.91 4.97 -16.95
C VAL A 258 -4.54 4.74 -17.60
N LYS A 259 -4.50 3.96 -18.70
CA LYS A 259 -3.24 3.59 -19.37
C LYS A 259 -2.54 4.79 -20.01
N ASP A 260 -3.28 5.80 -20.47
CA ASP A 260 -2.73 7.02 -21.05
C ASP A 260 -2.07 7.89 -19.98
N LEU A 261 -2.61 7.90 -18.75
CA LEU A 261 -1.94 8.49 -17.60
C LEU A 261 -0.74 7.65 -17.15
N TYR A 262 -0.97 6.35 -16.91
CA TYR A 262 -0.02 5.47 -16.24
C TYR A 262 1.23 5.24 -17.09
N PHE A 263 1.06 5.06 -18.40
CA PHE A 263 2.15 4.69 -19.31
C PHE A 263 2.36 5.71 -20.44
N GLY A 264 1.35 6.55 -20.74
CA GLY A 264 1.46 7.64 -21.70
C GLY A 264 1.88 8.99 -21.10
N GLY A 265 1.80 9.15 -19.77
CA GLY A 265 2.24 10.36 -19.08
C GLY A 265 1.28 11.55 -19.12
N ASP A 266 0.06 11.35 -19.60
CA ASP A 266 -0.97 12.39 -19.58
C ASP A 266 -1.69 12.41 -18.22
N LEU A 267 -1.24 13.29 -17.34
CA LEU A 267 -1.83 13.48 -16.00
C LEU A 267 -3.29 13.97 -16.05
N GLU A 268 -3.73 14.52 -17.18
CA GLU A 268 -5.11 14.95 -17.38
C GLU A 268 -5.96 13.88 -18.06
N ALA A 269 -5.41 12.73 -18.47
CA ALA A 269 -6.17 11.64 -19.08
C ALA A 269 -6.98 10.82 -18.07
N SER A 270 -6.54 10.76 -16.81
CA SER A 270 -7.16 9.97 -15.74
C SER A 270 -6.95 10.59 -14.36
N ILE A 271 -7.22 9.84 -13.29
CA ILE A 271 -6.97 10.27 -11.91
C ILE A 271 -5.65 9.66 -11.40
N ALA A 272 -4.63 10.50 -11.22
CA ALA A 272 -3.35 10.12 -10.64
C ALA A 272 -3.46 9.91 -9.12
N LEU A 273 -3.63 8.66 -8.68
CA LEU A 273 -3.70 8.34 -7.24
C LEU A 273 -2.38 8.64 -6.51
N GLY A 274 -2.44 9.42 -5.43
CA GLY A 274 -1.25 9.88 -4.71
C GLY A 274 -1.59 10.37 -3.32
N GLY A 275 -0.67 10.20 -2.38
CA GLY A 275 -0.82 10.60 -0.98
C GLY A 275 -0.02 11.86 -0.66
N GLN A 276 -0.33 12.47 0.47
CA GLN A 276 0.27 13.74 0.91
C GLN A 276 1.78 13.66 1.15
N VAL A 277 2.32 12.43 1.29
CA VAL A 277 3.77 12.20 1.39
C VAL A 277 4.56 12.65 0.17
N MET A 278 3.90 12.99 -0.95
CA MET A 278 4.56 13.56 -2.13
C MET A 278 5.45 14.76 -1.77
N GLY A 279 5.02 15.64 -0.85
CA GLY A 279 5.81 16.79 -0.39
C GLY A 279 7.10 16.44 0.37
N ARG A 280 7.39 15.15 0.60
CA ARG A 280 8.62 14.64 1.19
C ARG A 280 9.42 13.72 0.26
N ILE A 281 8.95 13.54 -0.97
CA ILE A 281 9.61 12.72 -2.00
C ILE A 281 10.37 13.66 -2.92
N THR A 282 11.70 13.69 -2.83
CA THR A 282 12.52 14.70 -3.52
C THR A 282 13.29 14.18 -4.73
N ALA A 283 13.26 12.87 -4.99
CA ALA A 283 13.94 12.25 -6.12
C ALA A 283 13.31 10.92 -6.50
N VAL A 284 13.49 10.52 -7.76
CA VAL A 284 13.29 9.14 -8.23
C VAL A 284 14.56 8.36 -7.91
N GLU A 285 14.41 7.27 -7.15
CA GLU A 285 15.53 6.47 -6.64
C GLU A 285 15.22 4.98 -6.79
N PRO A 286 16.25 4.12 -6.88
CA PRO A 286 16.06 2.67 -6.83
C PRO A 286 15.37 2.24 -5.53
N VAL A 287 14.50 1.23 -5.62
CA VAL A 287 13.79 0.65 -4.46
C VAL A 287 14.78 0.23 -3.37
N ALA A 288 15.90 -0.41 -3.75
CA ALA A 288 16.93 -0.82 -2.80
C ALA A 288 17.46 0.37 -1.97
N THR A 289 17.78 1.47 -2.65
CA THR A 289 18.24 2.71 -2.00
C THR A 289 17.19 3.29 -1.06
N ILE A 290 15.92 3.32 -1.48
CA ILE A 290 14.80 3.82 -0.65
C ILE A 290 14.69 2.99 0.64
N LEU A 291 14.69 1.66 0.53
CA LEU A 291 14.53 0.75 1.66
C LEU A 291 15.75 0.78 2.60
N ASP A 292 16.97 0.78 2.06
CA ASP A 292 18.20 0.88 2.86
C ASP A 292 18.28 2.20 3.63
N ARG A 293 17.96 3.32 2.95
CA ARG A 293 17.91 4.62 3.60
C ARG A 293 16.86 4.66 4.70
N THR A 294 15.66 4.13 4.44
CA THR A 294 14.57 4.07 5.42
C THR A 294 15.01 3.33 6.69
N MET A 295 15.64 2.16 6.54
CA MET A 295 16.12 1.38 7.69
C MET A 295 17.25 2.08 8.47
N ARG A 296 18.17 2.75 7.75
CA ARG A 296 19.25 3.53 8.39
C ARG A 296 18.70 4.73 9.16
N GLU A 297 17.83 5.51 8.55
CA GLU A 297 17.20 6.68 9.19
C GLU A 297 16.31 6.28 10.35
N PHE A 298 15.58 5.16 10.25
CA PHE A 298 14.82 4.59 11.36
C PHE A 298 15.74 4.33 12.56
N ASP A 299 16.87 3.66 12.32
CA ASP A 299 17.85 3.34 13.36
C ASP A 299 18.47 4.60 13.98
N ASP A 300 18.77 5.62 13.17
CA ASP A 300 19.26 6.91 13.63
C ASP A 300 18.22 7.63 14.52
N VAL A 301 16.93 7.61 14.14
CA VAL A 301 15.84 8.21 14.94
C VAL A 301 15.68 7.47 16.26
N MET A 302 15.66 6.14 16.26
CA MET A 302 15.52 5.34 17.48
C MET A 302 16.71 5.57 18.42
N ARG A 303 17.95 5.58 17.91
CA ARG A 303 19.14 5.91 18.70
C ARG A 303 19.11 7.33 19.26
N SER A 304 18.65 8.29 18.47
CA SER A 304 18.52 9.69 18.90
C SER A 304 17.50 9.83 20.04
N LEU A 305 16.33 9.21 19.91
CA LEU A 305 15.30 9.21 20.95
C LEU A 305 15.78 8.53 22.24
N HIS A 306 16.41 7.36 22.13
CA HIS A 306 16.98 6.67 23.28
C HIS A 306 18.08 7.50 23.97
N THR A 307 19.02 8.08 23.21
CA THR A 307 20.07 8.93 23.79
C THR A 307 19.49 10.15 24.51
N LYS A 308 18.39 10.71 24.01
CA LYS A 308 17.78 11.93 24.56
C LYS A 308 16.87 11.68 25.76
N TYR A 309 16.20 10.52 25.81
CA TYR A 309 15.12 10.25 26.77
C TYR A 309 15.19 8.88 27.48
N GLY A 310 16.06 7.98 27.05
CA GLY A 310 16.30 6.68 27.66
C GLY A 310 17.29 6.81 28.80
N ALA A 311 16.78 7.11 30.00
CA ALA A 311 17.56 7.01 31.23
C ALA A 311 17.92 5.55 31.55
#